data_AF-A0A345QF56-F1
#
_entry.id   AF-A0A345QF56-F1
#
_cell.length_a   1.000
_cell.length_b   1.000
_cell.length_c   1.000
_cell.angle_alpha   90.00
_cell.angle_beta   90.00
_cell.angle_gamma   90.00
#
_symmetry.space_group_name_H-M   'P 1'
#
loop_
_entity.id
_entity.type
_entity.pdbx_description
1 polymer ?
#
loop_
_entity_poly.entity_id
_entity_poly.type
_entity_poly.pdbx_seq_one_letter_code
_entity_poly.pdbx_strand_id
1 'polypeptide(L)'
;MRFEVDGLRFDTIKPRIFQIGFNKCGTRSFYDFFERNGIKSVHFKRGDLARGISENVSSGQPPLKGWDKWTAYTDMQSVKKTDVIEACTFYRSFAAYYPRSYFILNTRSKDRWIKSRLNHGTTQNYGERYRQGLGLTSMEETVEAWSAMWDKHHVEVPAFFKETGQHFIVYDIEQDEPEKLSKFLTPDFITEPSLFGHEGKTSAIPEKAKPDTPVPGHDRKLTVSTPSKKSEPSPKTTGSDALGGRFVPRNDLVGFDETAAQPPFEHVPPKKPEEGWTGNLIIALMKDEGPFLLEWIAYHRAIGFDHFLIFTNDCSDGTDEMLQQLEKHGIVTHVNNDDWSGKSPQSTALQDVMVRPAVYEADWIVHIDADEFINIRTGNGTFDCLVKALPENVTNIAMTQRIFGSAGLEEYYDQPTIAQFDRCAPSYLPKPYTAWGFKTATRNIDAYQSLSTHRPGSLPKKLLNEVFWVNGSGQDITKERAKSGWRSDKKTVGYDLVQLNHYPLRSLHAFLVKHERMAPEKKEKGAEYWVRMDWNSCQDITAQRNLPRFTRELEQLMNDPDLAPLHEISVQRQKQRIAAIIATPEAMDLISQVKTKTLDDVSRVAEILERDSTTE
;
A
#
# COMPACT_ATOMS: atom_id res chain seq x y z
N MET A 1 -15.68 24.20 10.69
CA MET A 1 -14.27 24.61 10.49
C MET A 1 -13.42 23.39 10.81
N ARG A 2 -13.07 22.61 9.79
CA ARG A 2 -12.33 21.34 9.89
C ARG A 2 -10.85 21.69 9.91
N PHE A 3 -10.12 21.26 10.94
CA PHE A 3 -8.66 21.25 10.91
C PHE A 3 -8.23 19.94 10.27
N GLU A 4 -7.65 20.05 9.07
CA GLU A 4 -6.81 19.05 8.42
C GLU A 4 -5.56 18.84 9.27
N VAL A 5 -5.35 17.60 9.73
CA VAL A 5 -4.04 17.11 10.16
C VAL A 5 -3.92 15.69 9.59
N ASP A 6 -3.23 15.60 8.46
CA ASP A 6 -2.39 14.49 7.99
C ASP A 6 -2.84 13.06 8.34
N GLY A 7 -3.87 12.60 7.66
CA GLY A 7 -3.69 11.53 6.66
C GLY A 7 -3.43 10.10 7.11
N LEU A 8 -3.41 9.72 8.39
CA LEU A 8 -3.48 8.28 8.71
C LEU A 8 -4.88 7.74 8.34
N ARG A 9 -4.97 6.62 7.59
CA ARG A 9 -6.17 5.74 7.57
C ARG A 9 -5.79 4.29 7.97
N PHE A 10 -5.44 3.99 9.21
CA PHE A 10 -6.42 3.50 10.18
C PHE A 10 -6.71 2.00 10.21
N ASP A 11 -6.55 1.30 9.08
CA ASP A 11 -6.96 -0.08 8.99
C ASP A 11 -5.82 -1.13 9.03
N THR A 12 -4.56 -0.71 8.88
CA THR A 12 -3.35 -1.54 9.14
C THR A 12 -2.93 -1.60 10.61
N ILE A 13 -3.66 -0.88 11.45
CA ILE A 13 -3.44 -0.80 12.88
C ILE A 13 -4.26 -1.91 13.48
N LYS A 14 -3.59 -2.96 14.01
CA LYS A 14 -4.25 -3.93 14.89
C LYS A 14 -5.19 -3.15 15.79
N PRO A 15 -6.52 -3.40 15.74
CA PRO A 15 -7.46 -2.63 16.51
C PRO A 15 -6.95 -2.58 17.94
N ARG A 16 -7.03 -1.41 18.55
CA ARG A 16 -6.75 -1.26 19.97
C ARG A 16 -8.06 -1.19 20.71
N ILE A 17 -7.97 -1.34 22.02
CA ILE A 17 -9.11 -1.06 22.90
C ILE A 17 -8.71 0.13 23.76
N PHE A 18 -9.41 1.24 23.59
CA PHE A 18 -9.21 2.44 24.40
C PHE A 18 -10.36 2.58 25.39
N GLN A 19 -10.04 2.44 26.67
CA GLN A 19 -10.94 2.76 27.75
C GLN A 19 -10.83 4.27 28.03
N ILE A 20 -11.79 5.03 27.51
CA ILE A 20 -11.76 6.51 27.47
C ILE A 20 -12.67 7.18 28.51
N GLY A 21 -13.26 6.41 29.43
CA GLY A 21 -13.88 6.97 30.64
C GLY A 21 -12.88 7.15 31.78
N PHE A 22 -13.27 7.98 32.76
CA PHE A 22 -12.40 8.34 33.88
C PHE A 22 -12.07 7.16 34.80
N ASN A 23 -11.00 7.33 35.59
CA ASN A 23 -10.71 6.42 36.70
C ASN A 23 -11.86 6.37 37.70
N LYS A 24 -11.89 5.30 38.51
CA LYS A 24 -13.00 5.01 39.46
C LYS A 24 -14.34 4.63 38.82
N CYS A 25 -14.34 4.39 37.51
CA CYS A 25 -15.43 3.79 36.75
C CYS A 25 -15.08 2.34 36.29
N GLY A 26 -14.46 1.53 37.16
CA GLY A 26 -14.17 0.13 36.85
C GLY A 26 -12.94 -0.13 35.96
N THR A 27 -12.03 0.84 35.80
CA THR A 27 -10.82 0.73 34.96
C THR A 27 -10.03 -0.58 35.17
N ARG A 28 -9.92 -1.03 36.43
CA ARG A 28 -9.20 -2.26 36.78
C ARG A 28 -9.95 -3.52 36.34
N SER A 29 -11.27 -3.55 36.49
CA SER A 29 -12.12 -4.65 36.03
C SER A 29 -11.99 -4.87 34.52
N PHE A 30 -11.97 -3.79 33.73
CA PHE A 30 -11.70 -3.86 32.28
C PHE A 30 -10.31 -4.42 31.98
N TYR A 31 -9.27 -3.94 32.67
CA TYR A 31 -7.91 -4.47 32.51
C TYR A 31 -7.84 -5.97 32.78
N ASP A 32 -8.39 -6.43 33.91
CA ASP A 32 -8.35 -7.83 34.29
C ASP A 32 -9.20 -8.69 33.33
N PHE A 33 -10.34 -8.19 32.85
CA PHE A 33 -11.13 -8.85 31.81
C PHE A 33 -10.34 -9.07 30.51
N PHE A 34 -9.64 -8.04 30.03
CA PHE A 34 -8.82 -8.15 28.82
C PHE A 34 -7.67 -9.15 29.00
N GLU A 35 -6.93 -9.07 30.11
CA GLU A 35 -5.83 -10.02 30.38
C GLU A 35 -6.32 -11.46 30.52
N ARG A 36 -7.46 -11.69 31.20
CA ARG A 36 -8.06 -13.04 31.34
C ARG A 36 -8.50 -13.63 30.00
N ASN A 37 -8.84 -12.79 29.03
CA ASN A 37 -9.16 -13.17 27.66
C ASN A 37 -7.93 -13.21 26.72
N GLY A 38 -6.71 -13.10 27.26
CA GLY A 38 -5.48 -13.15 26.45
C GLY A 38 -5.19 -11.88 25.64
N ILE A 39 -5.95 -10.79 25.86
CA ILE A 39 -5.71 -9.49 25.25
C ILE A 39 -4.65 -8.76 26.05
N LYS A 40 -3.45 -8.64 25.47
CA LYS A 40 -2.30 -7.98 26.09
C LYS A 40 -2.60 -6.51 26.40
N SER A 41 -2.59 -6.13 27.67
CA SER A 41 -3.14 -4.85 28.15
C SER A 41 -2.18 -4.06 29.04
N VAL A 42 -2.34 -2.74 29.07
CA VAL A 42 -1.63 -1.84 29.99
C VAL A 42 -2.60 -1.04 30.85
N HIS A 43 -2.21 -0.83 32.10
CA HIS A 43 -3.00 -0.12 33.09
C HIS A 43 -2.13 0.83 33.91
N PHE A 44 -2.43 2.13 33.87
CA PHE A 44 -1.84 3.24 34.64
C PHE A 44 -0.31 3.46 34.50
N LYS A 45 0.50 2.43 34.73
CA LYS A 45 1.98 2.44 34.70
C LYS A 45 2.57 3.64 35.45
N ARG A 46 2.08 3.88 36.68
CA ARG A 46 2.53 4.96 37.57
C ARG A 46 2.43 6.37 36.95
N GLY A 47 1.56 6.56 35.95
CA GLY A 47 1.37 7.80 35.22
C GLY A 47 2.31 7.99 34.03
N ASP A 48 3.30 7.10 33.83
CA ASP A 48 4.23 7.20 32.70
C ASP A 48 3.51 7.02 31.36
N LEU A 49 2.47 6.19 31.33
CA LEU A 49 1.63 6.00 30.15
C LEU A 49 0.95 7.32 29.74
N ALA A 50 0.29 8.00 30.69
CA ALA A 50 -0.41 9.25 30.42
C ALA A 50 0.54 10.37 30.01
N ARG A 51 1.73 10.43 30.63
CA ARG A 51 2.77 11.41 30.28
C ARG A 51 3.32 11.19 28.88
N GLY A 52 3.72 9.95 28.55
CA GLY A 52 4.22 9.64 27.21
C GLY A 52 3.19 9.93 26.13
N ILE A 53 1.91 9.62 26.37
CA ILE A 53 0.82 9.98 25.44
C ILE A 53 0.72 11.51 25.31
N SER A 54 0.70 12.24 26.41
CA SER A 54 0.59 13.71 26.40
C SER A 54 1.76 14.35 25.65
N GLU A 55 2.99 13.90 25.88
CA GLU A 55 4.19 14.38 25.19
C GLU A 55 4.11 14.11 23.68
N ASN A 56 3.69 12.90 23.29
CA ASN A 56 3.51 12.55 21.88
C ASN A 56 2.46 13.43 21.20
N VAL A 57 1.28 13.58 21.82
CA VAL A 57 0.18 14.39 21.26
C VAL A 57 0.59 15.86 21.12
N SER A 58 1.20 16.44 22.15
CA SER A 58 1.71 17.83 22.11
C SER A 58 2.78 18.05 21.04
N SER A 59 3.48 16.98 20.64
CA SER A 59 4.53 17.02 19.61
C SER A 59 4.04 16.63 18.21
N GLY A 60 2.72 16.46 18.02
CA GLY A 60 2.14 16.01 16.74
C GLY A 60 2.56 14.60 16.33
N GLN A 61 2.87 13.73 17.30
CA GLN A 61 3.28 12.34 17.08
C GLN A 61 2.13 11.36 17.39
N PRO A 62 2.20 10.10 16.90
CA PRO A 62 1.25 9.07 17.28
C PRO A 62 1.15 8.91 18.81
N PRO A 63 -0.05 8.93 19.40
CA PRO A 63 -0.22 8.91 20.86
C PRO A 63 0.52 7.74 21.55
N LEU A 64 0.58 6.57 20.91
CA LEU A 64 1.18 5.35 21.43
C LEU A 64 2.65 5.15 21.01
N LYS A 65 3.34 6.14 20.44
CA LYS A 65 4.77 6.02 20.13
C LYS A 65 5.56 5.66 21.40
N GLY A 66 6.21 4.49 21.41
CA GLY A 66 6.91 3.93 22.58
C GLY A 66 6.03 3.09 23.53
N TRP A 67 4.72 3.05 23.29
CA TRP A 67 3.70 2.33 24.07
C TRP A 67 2.88 1.33 23.22
N ASP A 68 3.26 1.14 21.96
CA ASP A 68 2.57 0.40 20.90
C ASP A 68 2.58 -1.14 21.07
N LYS A 69 3.29 -1.64 22.09
CA LYS A 69 3.39 -3.09 22.37
C LYS A 69 2.16 -3.72 23.04
N TRP A 70 1.17 -2.92 23.42
CA TRP A 70 -0.06 -3.33 24.12
C TRP A 70 -1.26 -3.19 23.18
N THR A 71 -2.31 -3.97 23.43
CA THR A 71 -3.53 -3.98 22.64
C THR A 71 -4.65 -3.19 23.31
N ALA A 72 -4.81 -3.31 24.63
CA ALA A 72 -5.79 -2.51 25.38
C ALA A 72 -5.12 -1.53 26.36
N TYR A 73 -5.72 -0.35 26.51
CA TYR A 73 -5.20 0.77 27.30
C TYR A 73 -6.26 1.24 28.31
N THR A 74 -5.92 1.17 29.60
CA THR A 74 -6.83 1.48 30.72
C THR A 74 -6.16 2.41 31.74
N ASP A 75 -6.98 3.18 32.47
CA ASP A 75 -6.55 4.12 33.53
C ASP A 75 -5.40 5.07 33.13
N MET A 76 -5.58 5.80 32.02
CA MET A 76 -4.55 6.65 31.41
C MET A 76 -4.45 8.04 32.07
N GLN A 77 -4.14 8.09 33.37
CA GLN A 77 -3.97 9.34 34.13
C GLN A 77 -2.58 9.51 34.76
N SER A 78 -2.15 10.76 34.96
CA SER A 78 -0.99 11.14 35.78
C SER A 78 -1.39 12.30 36.68
N VAL A 79 -1.49 12.07 37.98
CA VAL A 79 -1.84 13.10 38.97
C VAL A 79 -0.67 13.32 39.92
N LYS A 80 0.02 14.43 39.73
CA LYS A 80 1.12 14.90 40.59
C LYS A 80 0.75 16.28 41.16
N LYS A 81 1.50 16.70 42.18
CA LYS A 81 1.30 18.02 42.81
C LYS A 81 1.65 19.19 41.88
N THR A 82 2.40 18.90 40.82
CA THR A 82 2.92 19.87 39.86
C THR A 82 2.07 19.97 38.59
N ASP A 83 1.33 18.91 38.27
CA ASP A 83 0.64 18.75 37.00
C ASP A 83 -0.36 17.59 37.05
N VAL A 84 -1.41 17.71 36.25
CA VAL A 84 -2.46 16.70 36.08
C VAL A 84 -2.65 16.42 34.59
N ILE A 85 -2.68 15.14 34.23
CA ILE A 85 -2.94 14.66 32.87
C ILE A 85 -4.03 13.60 32.91
N GLU A 86 -5.08 13.81 32.12
CA GLU A 86 -6.16 12.86 31.85
C GLU A 86 -6.12 12.48 30.37
N ALA A 87 -5.27 11.52 30.01
CA ALA A 87 -5.03 11.21 28.60
C ALA A 87 -6.26 10.59 27.89
N CYS A 88 -7.26 10.13 28.65
CA CYS A 88 -8.57 9.75 28.10
C CYS A 88 -9.28 10.91 27.36
N THR A 89 -8.95 12.16 27.68
CA THR A 89 -9.48 13.35 26.99
C THR A 89 -8.88 13.58 25.61
N PHE A 90 -7.80 12.86 25.23
CA PHE A 90 -7.21 12.87 23.89
C PHE A 90 -7.90 11.89 22.93
N TYR A 91 -9.18 11.55 23.18
CA TYR A 91 -9.97 10.60 22.37
C TYR A 91 -10.00 10.96 20.89
N ARG A 92 -9.99 12.25 20.54
CA ARG A 92 -9.90 12.72 19.14
C ARG A 92 -8.58 12.33 18.49
N SER A 93 -7.47 12.47 19.22
CA SER A 93 -6.15 12.05 18.73
C SER A 93 -6.05 10.52 18.65
N PHE A 94 -6.64 9.77 19.58
CA PHE A 94 -6.71 8.32 19.43
C PHE A 94 -7.56 7.92 18.20
N ALA A 95 -8.71 8.55 18.02
CA ALA A 95 -9.59 8.35 16.87
C ALA A 95 -9.00 8.83 15.53
N ALA A 96 -8.05 9.76 15.56
CA ALA A 96 -7.32 10.25 14.40
C ALA A 96 -5.99 9.54 14.16
N TYR A 97 -5.60 8.58 15.00
CA TYR A 97 -4.38 7.78 14.80
C TYR A 97 -4.65 6.27 14.83
N TYR A 98 -5.73 5.77 15.45
CA TYR A 98 -6.05 4.34 15.64
C TYR A 98 -7.54 3.96 15.43
N PRO A 99 -8.08 3.97 14.22
CA PRO A 99 -9.54 4.18 13.98
C PRO A 99 -10.37 2.97 13.67
N ARG A 100 -9.73 1.82 13.46
CA ARG A 100 -10.33 0.50 13.72
C ARG A 100 -10.51 0.18 15.20
N SER A 101 -9.98 1.02 16.10
CA SER A 101 -9.99 0.71 17.53
C SER A 101 -11.37 0.86 18.14
N TYR A 102 -11.57 0.14 19.22
CA TYR A 102 -12.79 0.11 19.99
C TYR A 102 -12.69 1.12 21.13
N PHE A 103 -13.64 2.04 21.19
CA PHE A 103 -13.68 3.11 22.18
C PHE A 103 -14.78 2.85 23.21
N ILE A 104 -14.38 2.67 24.46
CA ILE A 104 -15.29 2.37 25.56
C ILE A 104 -15.35 3.58 26.49
N LEU A 105 -16.47 4.30 26.49
CA LEU A 105 -16.79 5.27 27.55
C LEU A 105 -17.41 4.52 28.72
N ASN A 106 -16.56 4.03 29.62
CA ASN A 106 -16.99 3.43 30.87
C ASN A 106 -17.48 4.51 31.85
N THR A 107 -18.69 4.35 32.37
CA THR A 107 -19.37 5.36 33.18
C THR A 107 -20.06 4.74 34.41
N ARG A 108 -20.61 5.62 35.26
CA ARG A 108 -21.42 5.35 36.44
C ARG A 108 -22.12 6.63 36.90
N SER A 109 -22.90 6.60 37.99
CA SER A 109 -23.40 7.83 38.63
C SER A 109 -22.27 8.84 38.97
N LYS A 110 -22.41 10.10 38.50
CA LYS A 110 -21.46 11.21 38.74
C LYS A 110 -21.15 11.42 40.21
N ASP A 111 -22.17 11.44 41.06
CA ASP A 111 -22.00 11.64 42.52
C ASP A 111 -21.18 10.51 43.15
N ARG A 112 -21.42 9.27 42.73
CA ARG A 112 -20.64 8.12 43.19
C ARG A 112 -19.21 8.16 42.68
N TRP A 113 -18.99 8.65 41.45
CA TRP A 113 -17.66 8.85 40.90
C TRP A 113 -16.86 9.90 41.68
N ILE A 114 -17.43 11.08 41.95
CA ILE A 114 -16.80 12.14 42.76
C ILE A 114 -16.45 11.59 44.14
N LYS A 115 -17.40 10.94 44.82
CA LYS A 115 -17.16 10.30 46.12
C LYS A 115 -16.04 9.27 46.05
N SER A 116 -15.95 8.51 44.97
CA SER A 116 -14.90 7.51 44.79
C SER A 116 -13.51 8.12 44.56
N ARG A 117 -13.41 9.24 43.86
CA ARG A 117 -12.16 10.00 43.66
C ARG A 117 -11.67 10.66 44.94
N LEU A 118 -12.57 11.27 45.72
CA LEU A 118 -12.24 11.85 47.03
C LEU A 118 -11.63 10.81 48.00
N ASN A 119 -12.09 9.55 47.89
CA ASN A 119 -11.62 8.44 48.72
C ASN A 119 -10.41 7.68 48.13
N HIS A 120 -9.83 8.13 47.01
CA HIS A 120 -8.77 7.40 46.31
C HIS A 120 -7.35 7.74 46.82
N GLY A 121 -6.49 6.72 46.87
CA GLY A 121 -5.11 6.81 47.38
C GLY A 121 -5.01 6.52 48.88
N THR A 122 -3.93 5.88 49.31
CA THR A 122 -3.64 5.71 50.75
C THR A 122 -3.50 7.10 51.36
N THR A 123 -4.37 7.44 52.31
CA THR A 123 -4.48 8.73 53.04
C THR A 123 -4.68 9.97 52.15
N GLN A 124 -5.92 10.20 51.65
CA GLN A 124 -6.45 11.47 51.09
C GLN A 124 -5.60 12.22 50.03
N ASN A 125 -4.59 11.56 49.47
CA ASN A 125 -3.57 12.23 48.67
C ASN A 125 -3.97 12.40 47.20
N TYR A 126 -5.06 11.78 46.71
CA TYR A 126 -5.44 11.91 45.30
C TYR A 126 -6.09 13.26 45.01
N GLY A 127 -7.19 13.61 45.70
CA GLY A 127 -7.86 14.90 45.53
C GLY A 127 -6.91 16.06 45.80
N GLU A 128 -6.08 15.96 46.84
CA GLU A 128 -5.12 17.02 47.18
C GLU A 128 -4.00 17.17 46.13
N ARG A 129 -3.49 16.05 45.56
CA ARG A 129 -2.55 16.15 44.43
C ARG A 129 -3.20 16.78 43.21
N TYR A 130 -4.47 16.47 42.96
CA TYR A 130 -5.22 17.04 41.84
C TYR A 130 -5.42 18.54 42.02
N ARG A 131 -5.83 18.97 43.22
CA ARG A 131 -5.96 20.37 43.61
C ARG A 131 -4.66 21.12 43.38
N GLN A 132 -3.56 20.61 43.94
CA GLN A 132 -2.23 21.21 43.82
C GLN A 132 -1.75 21.24 42.35
N GLY A 133 -1.92 20.15 41.62
CA GLY A 133 -1.49 20.05 40.22
C GLY A 133 -2.29 20.91 39.25
N LEU A 134 -3.51 21.31 39.61
CA LEU A 134 -4.29 22.31 38.88
C LEU A 134 -4.12 23.75 39.41
N GLY A 135 -3.39 23.94 40.51
CA GLY A 135 -3.25 25.25 41.15
C GLY A 135 -4.55 25.78 41.79
N LEU A 136 -5.50 24.90 42.12
CA LEU A 136 -6.76 25.26 42.74
C LEU A 136 -6.58 25.53 44.24
N THR A 137 -7.43 26.39 44.81
CA THR A 137 -7.27 26.86 46.19
C THR A 137 -8.02 25.97 47.19
N SER A 138 -9.07 25.27 46.77
CA SER A 138 -9.95 24.48 47.65
C SER A 138 -10.32 23.12 47.07
N MET A 139 -10.85 22.24 47.94
CA MET A 139 -11.38 20.95 47.51
C MET A 139 -12.72 21.12 46.80
N GLU A 140 -13.51 22.12 47.19
CA GLU A 140 -14.74 22.52 46.51
C GLU A 140 -14.47 22.87 45.04
N GLU A 141 -13.47 23.74 44.77
CA GLU A 141 -13.04 24.05 43.40
C GLU A 141 -12.57 22.79 42.65
N THR A 142 -11.94 21.84 43.34
CA THR A 142 -11.49 20.58 42.74
C THR A 142 -12.69 19.69 42.35
N VAL A 143 -13.71 19.64 43.20
CA VAL A 143 -14.96 18.90 42.94
C VAL A 143 -15.76 19.57 41.81
N GLU A 144 -15.84 20.89 41.79
CA GLU A 144 -16.46 21.66 40.71
C GLU A 144 -15.73 21.40 39.38
N ALA A 145 -14.39 21.45 39.38
CA ALA A 145 -13.58 21.14 38.22
C ALA A 145 -13.80 19.70 37.73
N TRP A 146 -13.91 18.72 38.63
CA TRP A 146 -14.25 17.34 38.27
C TRP A 146 -15.66 17.22 37.71
N SER A 147 -16.66 17.87 38.30
CA SER A 147 -18.04 17.84 37.80
C SER A 147 -18.12 18.43 36.41
N ALA A 148 -17.51 19.60 36.19
CA ALA A 148 -17.47 20.26 34.89
C ALA A 148 -16.75 19.40 33.84
N MET A 149 -15.62 18.78 34.20
CA MET A 149 -14.89 17.85 33.34
C MET A 149 -15.73 16.62 32.99
N TRP A 150 -16.46 16.07 33.95
CA TRP A 150 -17.34 14.93 33.75
C TRP A 150 -18.46 15.26 32.76
N ASP A 151 -19.18 16.34 33.01
CA ASP A 151 -20.34 16.75 32.22
C ASP A 151 -19.91 17.04 30.78
N LYS A 152 -18.80 17.77 30.61
CA LYS A 152 -18.22 18.05 29.29
C LYS A 152 -17.88 16.76 28.53
N HIS A 153 -17.14 15.84 29.15
CA HIS A 153 -16.69 14.62 28.48
C HIS A 153 -17.86 13.70 28.09
N HIS A 154 -18.88 13.59 28.94
CA HIS A 154 -20.07 12.77 28.67
C HIS A 154 -21.00 13.37 27.61
N VAL A 155 -20.91 14.67 27.33
CA VAL A 155 -21.62 15.30 26.21
C VAL A 155 -20.81 15.19 24.92
N GLU A 156 -19.52 15.54 24.95
CA GLU A 156 -18.72 15.67 23.74
C GLU A 156 -18.31 14.33 23.12
N VAL A 157 -17.99 13.32 23.94
CA VAL A 157 -17.51 12.03 23.42
C VAL A 157 -18.58 11.30 22.60
N PRO A 158 -19.82 11.10 23.10
CA PRO A 158 -20.86 10.46 22.30
C PRO A 158 -21.22 11.26 21.04
N ALA A 159 -21.24 12.60 21.13
CA ALA A 159 -21.50 13.46 19.99
C ALA A 159 -20.43 13.30 18.88
N PHE A 160 -19.16 13.29 19.26
CA PHE A 160 -18.05 13.08 18.32
C PHE A 160 -18.12 11.71 17.63
N PHE A 161 -18.28 10.62 18.38
CA PHE A 161 -18.29 9.29 17.78
C PHE A 161 -19.56 8.99 16.97
N LYS A 162 -20.68 9.66 17.28
CA LYS A 162 -21.88 9.64 16.43
C LYS A 162 -21.60 10.27 15.06
N GLU A 163 -20.77 11.31 15.00
CA GLU A 163 -20.40 11.98 13.74
C GLU A 163 -19.36 11.18 12.93
N THR A 164 -18.44 10.45 13.59
CA THR A 164 -17.36 9.73 12.91
C THR A 164 -17.71 8.30 12.49
N GLY A 165 -18.72 7.68 13.10
CA GLY A 165 -19.14 6.30 12.77
C GLY A 165 -18.20 5.19 13.25
N GLN A 166 -17.20 5.51 14.08
CA GLN A 166 -16.23 4.52 14.58
C GLN A 166 -16.82 3.62 15.68
N HIS A 167 -16.15 2.49 15.97
CA HIS A 167 -16.56 1.54 17.01
C HIS A 167 -16.57 2.19 18.40
N PHE A 168 -17.76 2.55 18.88
CA PHE A 168 -17.94 3.24 20.16
C PHE A 168 -19.12 2.69 20.97
N ILE A 169 -18.92 2.54 22.29
CA ILE A 169 -20.00 2.27 23.24
C ILE A 169 -19.90 3.14 24.49
N VAL A 170 -21.07 3.40 25.08
CA VAL A 170 -21.20 3.79 26.48
C VAL A 170 -21.47 2.52 27.29
N TYR A 171 -20.62 2.25 28.28
CA TYR A 171 -20.73 1.11 29.17
C TYR A 171 -20.92 1.59 30.62
N ASP A 172 -22.15 1.52 31.14
CA ASP A 172 -22.45 1.83 32.54
C ASP A 172 -22.16 0.60 33.41
N ILE A 173 -21.11 0.68 34.23
CA ILE A 173 -20.67 -0.44 35.10
C ILE A 173 -21.70 -0.80 36.18
N GLU A 174 -22.74 0.00 36.37
CA GLU A 174 -23.80 -0.21 37.35
C GLU A 174 -25.05 -0.86 36.74
N GLN A 175 -25.16 -0.89 35.40
CA GLN A 175 -26.37 -1.31 34.69
C GLN A 175 -26.12 -2.30 33.55
N ASP A 176 -24.97 -2.23 32.89
CA ASP A 176 -24.67 -3.03 31.70
C ASP A 176 -24.02 -4.38 32.05
N GLU A 177 -24.52 -5.43 31.40
CA GLU A 177 -24.01 -6.80 31.53
C GLU A 177 -22.79 -7.05 30.61
N PRO A 178 -21.84 -7.93 31.01
CA PRO A 178 -20.60 -8.21 30.25
C PRO A 178 -20.78 -8.66 28.80
N GLU A 179 -21.92 -9.27 28.46
CA GLU A 179 -22.28 -9.69 27.11
C GLU A 179 -22.36 -8.48 26.16
N LYS A 180 -22.78 -7.31 26.65
CA LYS A 180 -22.81 -6.06 25.87
C LYS A 180 -21.40 -5.70 25.39
N LEU A 181 -20.42 -5.80 26.28
CA LEU A 181 -19.01 -5.53 25.96
C LEU A 181 -18.46 -6.57 24.98
N SER A 182 -18.72 -7.85 25.23
CA SER A 182 -18.18 -8.94 24.41
C SER A 182 -18.75 -8.91 22.98
N LYS A 183 -20.05 -8.63 22.83
CA LYS A 183 -20.70 -8.41 21.54
C LYS A 183 -20.11 -7.22 20.80
N PHE A 184 -19.86 -6.12 21.52
CA PHE A 184 -19.27 -4.91 20.93
C PHE A 184 -17.87 -5.16 20.37
N LEU A 185 -17.05 -5.96 21.06
CA LEU A 185 -15.66 -6.21 20.67
C LEU A 185 -15.50 -7.23 19.52
N THR A 186 -16.59 -7.87 19.09
CA THR A 186 -16.63 -8.80 17.95
C THR A 186 -16.71 -8.03 16.63
N PRO A 187 -16.00 -8.45 15.55
CA PRO A 187 -15.28 -9.72 15.40
C PRO A 187 -13.81 -9.71 15.82
N ASP A 188 -13.22 -8.54 16.08
CA ASP A 188 -11.76 -8.43 16.23
C ASP A 188 -11.22 -8.99 17.55
N PHE A 189 -12.04 -9.00 18.63
CA PHE A 189 -11.70 -9.60 19.91
C PHE A 189 -12.82 -10.50 20.42
N ILE A 190 -12.62 -11.80 20.22
CA ILE A 190 -13.49 -12.82 20.81
C ILE A 190 -13.17 -12.94 22.30
N THR A 191 -14.17 -12.67 23.14
CA THR A 191 -14.04 -12.64 24.61
C THR A 191 -15.14 -13.46 25.27
N GLU A 192 -14.82 -14.07 26.42
CA GLU A 192 -15.74 -14.81 27.27
C GLU A 192 -16.34 -13.86 28.33
N PRO A 193 -17.64 -13.50 28.23
CA PRO A 193 -18.29 -12.56 29.14
C PRO A 193 -18.15 -12.94 30.61
N SER A 194 -18.15 -14.24 30.94
CA SER A 194 -18.09 -14.73 32.33
C SER A 194 -16.78 -14.38 33.04
N LEU A 195 -15.74 -13.95 32.33
CA LEU A 195 -14.44 -13.56 32.90
C LEU A 195 -14.43 -12.11 33.42
N PHE A 196 -15.49 -11.33 33.17
CA PHE A 196 -15.62 -9.96 33.65
C PHE A 196 -15.97 -9.95 35.15
N GLY A 197 -14.99 -9.62 35.99
CA GLY A 197 -15.14 -9.62 37.45
C GLY A 197 -15.30 -8.23 38.06
N HIS A 198 -16.02 -8.12 39.19
CA HIS A 198 -16.09 -6.91 40.00
C HIS A 198 -14.85 -6.72 40.89
N GLU A 199 -13.69 -6.48 40.28
CA GLU A 199 -12.44 -6.17 40.99
C GLU A 199 -12.38 -4.69 41.41
N GLY A 200 -11.80 -4.41 42.59
CA GLY A 200 -11.60 -3.03 43.07
C GLY A 200 -12.68 -2.46 43.99
N LYS A 201 -13.45 -3.31 44.68
CA LYS A 201 -14.22 -2.88 45.86
C LYS A 201 -13.26 -2.27 46.88
N THR A 202 -13.54 -1.04 47.32
CA THR A 202 -12.77 -0.42 48.39
C THR A 202 -13.10 -1.12 49.72
N SER A 203 -12.28 -2.08 50.16
CA SER A 203 -12.25 -2.61 51.54
C SER A 203 -10.86 -3.20 51.88
N ALA A 204 -10.14 -2.51 52.77
CA ALA A 204 -8.98 -2.83 53.64
C ALA A 204 -7.91 -3.92 53.29
N ILE A 205 -6.66 -3.45 52.99
CA ILE A 205 -5.28 -3.82 53.50
C ILE A 205 -4.89 -5.33 53.60
N PRO A 206 -3.64 -5.86 53.31
CA PRO A 206 -2.27 -5.25 53.34
C PRO A 206 -1.21 -5.64 52.26
N GLU A 207 -0.07 -4.90 52.30
CA GLU A 207 1.40 -5.23 52.20
C GLU A 207 1.95 -6.36 51.29
N LYS A 208 3.19 -6.37 50.76
CA LYS A 208 4.38 -5.48 50.58
C LYS A 208 5.32 -6.24 49.62
N ALA A 209 6.08 -5.53 48.78
CA ALA A 209 7.10 -6.09 47.88
C ALA A 209 8.53 -6.01 48.46
N LYS A 210 9.47 -6.84 47.95
CA LYS A 210 10.95 -6.69 47.98
C LYS A 210 11.65 -7.85 47.19
N PRO A 211 12.96 -7.82 46.86
CA PRO A 211 13.62 -7.06 45.78
C PRO A 211 14.59 -7.92 44.89
N ASP A 212 15.18 -7.28 43.86
CA ASP A 212 16.10 -7.84 42.83
C ASP A 212 17.50 -8.29 43.31
N THR A 213 18.16 -9.16 42.52
CA THR A 213 19.61 -9.45 42.57
C THR A 213 20.22 -9.65 41.16
N PRO A 214 21.55 -9.41 40.97
CA PRO A 214 22.16 -8.91 39.73
C PRO A 214 22.85 -9.94 38.81
N VAL A 215 23.21 -9.46 37.62
CA VAL A 215 23.86 -10.16 36.48
C VAL A 215 25.40 -10.08 36.53
N PRO A 216 26.15 -11.14 36.16
CA PRO A 216 27.60 -11.09 35.90
C PRO A 216 27.93 -10.92 34.40
N GLY A 217 29.01 -10.20 34.10
CA GLY A 217 29.55 -10.02 32.74
C GLY A 217 30.79 -10.87 32.43
N HIS A 218 31.19 -10.89 31.15
CA HIS A 218 32.61 -10.81 30.72
C HIS A 218 32.77 -10.72 29.18
N ASP A 219 33.53 -9.70 28.78
CA ASP A 219 34.59 -9.58 27.77
C ASP A 219 34.56 -10.11 26.32
N ARG A 220 35.07 -9.19 25.48
CA ARG A 220 35.36 -9.24 24.04
C ARG A 220 36.58 -10.09 23.69
N LYS A 221 36.58 -10.70 22.49
CA LYS A 221 37.76 -10.79 21.61
C LYS A 221 37.37 -10.62 20.13
N LEU A 222 38.07 -9.69 19.47
CA LEU A 222 38.06 -9.41 18.04
C LEU A 222 39.15 -10.23 17.34
N THR A 223 38.86 -10.76 16.16
CA THR A 223 39.86 -11.28 15.22
C THR A 223 39.55 -10.79 13.80
N VAL A 224 40.57 -10.21 13.17
CA VAL A 224 40.61 -9.64 11.82
C VAL A 224 41.12 -10.69 10.83
N SER A 225 40.54 -10.76 9.63
CA SER A 225 41.17 -11.41 8.46
C SER A 225 40.93 -10.63 7.17
N THR A 226 41.98 -10.58 6.36
CA THR A 226 42.30 -9.69 5.24
C THR A 226 41.64 -10.04 3.88
N PRO A 227 41.67 -9.13 2.88
CA PRO A 227 40.94 -9.22 1.62
C PRO A 227 41.73 -9.93 0.51
N SER A 228 41.03 -10.59 -0.43
CA SER A 228 41.63 -11.19 -1.64
C SER A 228 41.07 -10.61 -2.93
N LYS A 229 41.90 -10.70 -3.97
CA LYS A 229 42.06 -9.80 -5.12
C LYS A 229 41.04 -9.97 -6.26
N LYS A 230 40.83 -8.85 -6.97
CA LYS A 230 40.21 -8.73 -8.30
C LYS A 230 41.13 -9.28 -9.40
N SER A 231 40.57 -9.80 -10.49
CA SER A 231 41.28 -10.13 -11.73
C SER A 231 40.57 -9.51 -12.93
N GLU A 232 41.35 -9.04 -13.90
CA GLU A 232 40.97 -8.34 -15.13
C GLU A 232 40.96 -9.27 -16.37
N PRO A 233 40.38 -8.84 -17.51
CA PRO A 233 39.83 -9.73 -18.53
C PRO A 233 40.77 -10.02 -19.72
N SER A 234 40.40 -11.02 -20.53
CA SER A 234 41.06 -11.39 -21.80
C SER A 234 40.02 -11.53 -22.95
N PRO A 235 40.44 -11.50 -24.23
CA PRO A 235 39.76 -10.77 -25.31
C PRO A 235 38.71 -11.53 -26.17
N LYS A 236 38.01 -10.72 -26.99
CA LYS A 236 36.79 -10.95 -27.79
C LYS A 236 36.85 -12.09 -28.84
N THR A 237 35.75 -12.84 -28.96
CA THR A 237 35.37 -13.73 -30.08
C THR A 237 33.96 -13.36 -30.58
N THR A 238 33.56 -13.82 -31.76
CA THR A 238 32.43 -13.35 -32.61
C THR A 238 31.00 -13.68 -32.14
N GLY A 239 30.01 -12.95 -32.67
CA GLY A 239 28.61 -12.72 -32.22
C GLY A 239 27.86 -13.68 -31.27
N SER A 240 27.90 -15.01 -31.43
CA SER A 240 27.30 -15.94 -30.43
C SER A 240 28.30 -16.35 -29.34
N ASP A 241 29.57 -16.48 -29.72
CA ASP A 241 30.69 -16.75 -28.81
C ASP A 241 31.05 -15.49 -27.99
N ALA A 242 30.79 -14.30 -28.56
CA ALA A 242 31.01 -12.98 -27.96
C ALA A 242 30.25 -12.77 -26.65
N LEU A 243 29.02 -13.26 -26.60
CA LEU A 243 28.13 -13.11 -25.46
C LEU A 243 28.47 -14.10 -24.33
N GLY A 244 29.11 -15.23 -24.68
CA GLY A 244 29.06 -16.44 -23.88
C GLY A 244 27.63 -16.99 -23.82
N GLY A 245 27.47 -18.33 -23.85
CA GLY A 245 26.15 -18.98 -23.93
C GLY A 245 25.12 -18.56 -22.85
N ARG A 246 25.58 -17.88 -21.80
CA ARG A 246 24.77 -17.34 -20.72
C ARG A 246 23.94 -16.09 -21.09
N PHE A 247 24.30 -15.35 -22.14
CA PHE A 247 23.60 -14.10 -22.52
C PHE A 247 22.86 -14.21 -23.85
N VAL A 248 22.95 -15.37 -24.53
CA VAL A 248 22.23 -15.63 -25.77
C VAL A 248 20.72 -15.63 -25.50
N PRO A 249 19.92 -14.80 -26.20
CA PRO A 249 18.46 -14.80 -26.09
C PRO A 249 17.84 -16.10 -26.59
N ARG A 250 16.84 -16.62 -25.87
CA ARG A 250 16.16 -17.89 -26.19
C ARG A 250 14.68 -17.80 -25.79
N ASN A 251 13.80 -18.51 -26.47
CA ASN A 251 12.38 -18.55 -26.10
C ASN A 251 11.95 -19.90 -25.54
N ASP A 252 12.56 -20.31 -24.43
CA ASP A 252 12.43 -21.67 -23.89
C ASP A 252 12.13 -21.73 -22.38
N LEU A 253 11.71 -20.62 -21.75
CA LEU A 253 11.32 -20.62 -20.34
C LEU A 253 9.84 -20.93 -20.09
N VAL A 254 8.98 -20.70 -21.08
CA VAL A 254 7.53 -20.88 -20.94
C VAL A 254 7.16 -22.32 -21.27
N GLY A 255 6.38 -22.97 -20.40
CA GLY A 255 6.04 -24.39 -20.51
C GLY A 255 4.98 -24.75 -21.57
N PHE A 256 4.50 -23.80 -22.36
CA PHE A 256 3.45 -23.98 -23.36
C PHE A 256 3.68 -23.09 -24.59
N ASP A 257 2.99 -23.39 -25.68
CA ASP A 257 3.06 -22.63 -26.94
C ASP A 257 2.31 -21.30 -26.82
N GLU A 258 3.05 -20.19 -26.74
CA GLU A 258 2.52 -18.82 -26.67
C GLU A 258 1.91 -18.34 -28.01
N THR A 259 2.11 -19.09 -29.10
CA THR A 259 1.63 -18.77 -30.46
C THR A 259 0.34 -19.50 -30.82
N ALA A 260 -0.03 -20.53 -30.06
CA ALA A 260 -1.21 -21.34 -30.31
C ALA A 260 -2.48 -20.57 -29.93
N ALA A 261 -3.40 -20.44 -30.90
CA ALA A 261 -4.73 -19.92 -30.62
C ALA A 261 -5.47 -20.86 -29.65
N GLN A 262 -6.03 -20.28 -28.59
CA GLN A 262 -6.78 -20.99 -27.55
C GLN A 262 -8.19 -20.41 -27.46
N PRO A 263 -9.17 -21.17 -26.94
CA PRO A 263 -10.49 -20.63 -26.68
C PRO A 263 -10.43 -19.37 -25.81
N PRO A 264 -11.24 -18.35 -26.13
CA PRO A 264 -11.38 -17.17 -25.28
C PRO A 264 -11.78 -17.54 -23.85
N PHE A 265 -11.39 -16.71 -22.89
CA PHE A 265 -11.83 -16.86 -21.52
C PHE A 265 -13.31 -16.53 -21.38
N GLU A 266 -13.96 -17.21 -20.43
CA GLU A 266 -15.34 -16.94 -20.08
C GLU A 266 -15.45 -15.55 -19.45
N HIS A 267 -16.56 -14.88 -19.73
CA HIS A 267 -16.88 -13.61 -19.12
C HIS A 267 -17.15 -13.79 -17.62
N VAL A 268 -16.53 -12.95 -16.80
CA VAL A 268 -16.78 -12.87 -15.36
C VAL A 268 -17.30 -11.46 -15.08
N PRO A 269 -18.51 -11.32 -14.49
CA PRO A 269 -19.02 -10.01 -14.14
C PRO A 269 -18.06 -9.28 -13.19
N PRO A 270 -17.82 -7.97 -13.38
CA PRO A 270 -17.08 -7.17 -12.40
C PRO A 270 -17.78 -7.26 -11.05
N LYS A 271 -17.01 -7.47 -9.98
CA LYS A 271 -17.56 -7.36 -8.63
C LYS A 271 -17.86 -5.89 -8.38
N LYS A 272 -18.98 -5.62 -7.70
CA LYS A 272 -19.18 -4.30 -7.12
C LYS A 272 -18.44 -4.31 -5.78
N PRO A 273 -17.52 -3.37 -5.53
CA PRO A 273 -16.93 -3.25 -4.21
C PRO A 273 -18.05 -3.02 -3.17
N GLU A 274 -17.99 -3.74 -2.05
CA GLU A 274 -18.83 -3.44 -0.89
C GLU A 274 -18.46 -2.05 -0.34
N GLU A 275 -19.40 -1.36 0.31
CA GLU A 275 -19.16 -0.01 0.83
C GLU A 275 -17.97 -0.03 1.82
N GLY A 276 -16.88 0.65 1.48
CA GLY A 276 -15.64 0.67 2.27
C GLY A 276 -14.64 -0.45 1.98
N TRP A 277 -14.78 -1.20 0.89
CA TRP A 277 -13.85 -2.25 0.45
C TRP A 277 -13.43 -2.01 -1.01
N THR A 278 -12.13 -2.05 -1.33
CA THR A 278 -11.62 -1.84 -2.70
C THR A 278 -11.17 -3.12 -3.40
N GLY A 279 -11.21 -4.27 -2.71
CA GLY A 279 -10.88 -5.58 -3.27
C GLY A 279 -9.47 -5.63 -3.88
N ASN A 280 -9.36 -6.05 -5.13
CA ASN A 280 -8.10 -6.03 -5.87
C ASN A 280 -7.86 -4.61 -6.43
N LEU A 281 -6.94 -3.87 -5.82
CA LEU A 281 -6.60 -2.50 -6.16
C LEU A 281 -5.43 -2.45 -7.14
N ILE A 282 -5.59 -1.66 -8.21
CA ILE A 282 -4.47 -1.17 -9.02
C ILE A 282 -4.16 0.29 -8.68
N ILE A 283 -2.87 0.58 -8.53
CA ILE A 283 -2.34 1.93 -8.42
C ILE A 283 -1.60 2.25 -9.71
N ALA A 284 -1.83 3.43 -10.27
CA ALA A 284 -1.10 3.91 -11.45
C ALA A 284 -0.82 5.41 -11.34
N LEU A 285 0.29 5.83 -11.94
CA LEU A 285 0.66 7.23 -12.08
C LEU A 285 0.69 7.57 -13.57
N MET A 286 -0.09 8.57 -13.97
CA MET A 286 -0.32 8.91 -15.37
C MET A 286 0.06 10.37 -15.66
N LYS A 287 0.44 10.60 -16.91
CA LYS A 287 0.53 11.91 -17.54
C LYS A 287 0.15 11.71 -18.99
N ASP A 288 -0.91 12.32 -19.48
CA ASP A 288 -1.36 12.23 -20.86
C ASP A 288 -1.50 10.77 -21.37
N GLU A 289 -2.38 9.98 -20.76
CA GLU A 289 -2.67 8.59 -21.16
C GLU A 289 -4.11 8.41 -21.67
N GLY A 290 -4.81 9.52 -21.95
CA GLY A 290 -6.23 9.54 -22.28
C GLY A 290 -6.64 8.57 -23.38
N PRO A 291 -5.94 8.52 -24.53
CA PRO A 291 -6.28 7.59 -25.61
C PRO A 291 -6.17 6.10 -25.24
N PHE A 292 -5.49 5.77 -24.14
CA PHE A 292 -5.27 4.40 -23.69
C PHE A 292 -5.98 4.08 -22.37
N LEU A 293 -6.57 5.08 -21.70
CA LEU A 293 -7.07 4.96 -20.34
C LEU A 293 -8.24 3.96 -20.24
N LEU A 294 -9.25 4.12 -21.10
CA LEU A 294 -10.46 3.29 -21.03
C LEU A 294 -10.18 1.83 -21.37
N GLU A 295 -9.31 1.54 -22.34
CA GLU A 295 -8.92 0.15 -22.62
C GLU A 295 -8.17 -0.48 -21.46
N TRP A 296 -7.30 0.28 -20.79
CA TRP A 296 -6.50 -0.22 -19.69
C TRP A 296 -7.37 -0.51 -18.46
N ILE A 297 -8.34 0.36 -18.15
CA ILE A 297 -9.33 0.11 -17.08
C ILE A 297 -10.21 -1.09 -17.45
N ALA A 298 -10.77 -1.12 -18.66
CA ALA A 298 -11.65 -2.21 -19.11
C ALA A 298 -10.95 -3.58 -19.06
N TYR A 299 -9.69 -3.66 -19.49
CA TYR A 299 -8.93 -4.90 -19.45
C TYR A 299 -8.74 -5.41 -18.02
N HIS A 300 -8.29 -4.54 -17.12
CA HIS A 300 -8.02 -4.95 -15.74
C HIS A 300 -9.30 -5.29 -14.98
N ARG A 301 -10.41 -4.59 -15.24
CA ARG A 301 -11.75 -4.97 -14.73
C ARG A 301 -12.17 -6.35 -15.23
N ALA A 302 -12.00 -6.62 -16.52
CA ALA A 302 -12.38 -7.89 -17.14
C ALA A 302 -11.62 -9.11 -16.58
N ILE A 303 -10.45 -8.90 -15.96
CA ILE A 303 -9.67 -9.96 -15.30
C ILE A 303 -9.83 -9.98 -13.78
N GLY A 304 -10.68 -9.14 -13.19
CA GLY A 304 -11.06 -9.17 -11.78
C GLY A 304 -10.35 -8.17 -10.86
N PHE A 305 -9.90 -7.03 -11.40
CA PHE A 305 -9.54 -5.87 -10.57
C PHE A 305 -10.77 -5.00 -10.33
N ASP A 306 -10.94 -4.58 -9.08
CA ASP A 306 -12.21 -4.03 -8.59
C ASP A 306 -12.19 -2.50 -8.53
N HIS A 307 -11.03 -1.92 -8.18
CA HIS A 307 -10.86 -0.48 -8.01
C HIS A 307 -9.49 0.02 -8.48
N PHE A 308 -9.40 1.31 -8.79
CA PHE A 308 -8.17 1.94 -9.27
C PHE A 308 -7.87 3.21 -8.49
N LEU A 309 -6.65 3.35 -7.98
CA LEU A 309 -6.14 4.59 -7.40
C LEU A 309 -5.17 5.22 -8.39
N ILE A 310 -5.61 6.27 -9.08
CA ILE A 310 -4.87 6.87 -10.17
C ILE A 310 -4.42 8.28 -9.78
N PHE A 311 -3.11 8.49 -9.87
CA PHE A 311 -2.49 9.79 -9.70
C PHE A 311 -2.20 10.39 -11.07
N THR A 312 -2.55 11.65 -11.29
CA THR A 312 -2.18 12.37 -12.51
C THR A 312 -1.24 13.52 -12.25
N ASN A 313 -0.46 13.90 -13.28
CA ASN A 313 0.51 14.99 -13.18
C ASN A 313 0.50 15.80 -14.48
N ASP A 314 -0.10 16.98 -14.43
CA ASP A 314 -0.11 18.01 -15.47
C ASP A 314 -0.55 17.42 -16.82
N CYS A 315 -1.75 16.83 -16.81
CA CYS A 315 -2.39 16.27 -17.99
C CYS A 315 -3.05 17.37 -18.83
N SER A 316 -2.97 17.22 -20.15
CA SER A 316 -3.49 18.17 -21.15
C SER A 316 -4.31 17.50 -22.25
N ASP A 317 -4.36 16.17 -22.26
CA ASP A 317 -4.98 15.37 -23.32
C ASP A 317 -6.43 14.93 -23.04
N GLY A 318 -6.99 15.25 -21.88
CA GLY A 318 -8.32 14.77 -21.46
C GLY A 318 -8.30 13.66 -20.40
N THR A 319 -7.11 13.20 -19.98
CA THR A 319 -6.95 12.16 -18.95
C THR A 319 -7.70 12.50 -17.65
N ASP A 320 -7.51 13.71 -17.13
CA ASP A 320 -8.10 14.14 -15.86
C ASP A 320 -9.63 14.19 -15.93
N GLU A 321 -10.18 14.71 -17.03
CA GLU A 321 -11.62 14.80 -17.24
C GLU A 321 -12.28 13.41 -17.31
N MET A 322 -11.62 12.43 -17.95
CA MET A 322 -12.11 11.06 -17.97
C MET A 322 -12.05 10.40 -16.59
N LEU A 323 -10.96 10.61 -15.84
CA LEU A 323 -10.82 10.08 -14.49
C LEU A 323 -11.87 10.65 -13.53
N GLN A 324 -12.20 11.94 -13.65
CA GLN A 324 -13.27 12.57 -12.89
C GLN A 324 -14.64 11.95 -13.18
N GLN A 325 -14.92 11.55 -14.43
CA GLN A 325 -16.16 10.83 -14.75
C GLN A 325 -16.14 9.42 -14.18
N LEU A 326 -15.04 8.68 -14.35
CA LEU A 326 -14.88 7.32 -13.79
C LEU A 326 -15.00 7.29 -12.26
N GLU A 327 -14.56 8.36 -11.57
CA GLU A 327 -14.73 8.52 -10.14
C GLU A 327 -16.21 8.65 -9.73
N LYS A 328 -17.04 9.36 -10.52
CA LYS A 328 -18.50 9.42 -10.27
C LYS A 328 -19.18 8.07 -10.42
N HIS A 329 -18.62 7.17 -11.24
CA HIS A 329 -19.08 5.79 -11.36
C HIS A 329 -18.53 4.87 -10.25
N GLY A 330 -17.68 5.39 -9.36
CA GLY A 330 -17.04 4.62 -8.30
C GLY A 330 -16.01 3.60 -8.80
N ILE A 331 -15.49 3.75 -10.01
CA ILE A 331 -14.50 2.83 -10.60
C ILE A 331 -13.08 3.24 -10.18
N VAL A 332 -12.85 4.54 -10.00
CA VAL A 332 -11.53 5.12 -9.75
C VAL A 332 -11.61 6.04 -8.53
N THR A 333 -10.52 6.11 -7.76
CA THR A 333 -10.19 7.27 -6.92
C THR A 333 -9.11 8.07 -7.63
N HIS A 334 -9.44 9.30 -8.04
CA HIS A 334 -8.52 10.16 -8.76
C HIS A 334 -7.82 11.12 -7.79
N VAL A 335 -6.49 11.20 -7.89
CA VAL A 335 -5.69 12.16 -7.16
C VAL A 335 -4.91 13.01 -8.15
N ASN A 336 -5.31 14.28 -8.31
CA ASN A 336 -4.49 15.24 -9.03
C ASN A 336 -3.24 15.57 -8.18
N ASN A 337 -2.06 15.43 -8.77
CA ASN A 337 -0.76 15.66 -8.14
C ASN A 337 0.01 16.77 -8.86
N ASP A 338 -0.68 17.78 -9.38
CA ASP A 338 -0.08 18.89 -10.14
C ASP A 338 0.71 19.84 -9.23
N ASP A 339 0.21 20.06 -8.01
CA ASP A 339 0.83 20.93 -6.99
C ASP A 339 1.99 20.25 -6.23
N TRP A 340 2.57 19.19 -6.79
CA TRP A 340 3.65 18.46 -6.13
C TRP A 340 4.87 19.37 -5.91
N SER A 341 5.44 19.28 -4.70
CA SER A 341 6.73 19.88 -4.37
C SER A 341 7.70 18.79 -3.93
N GLY A 342 8.95 18.83 -4.39
CA GLY A 342 9.95 17.82 -4.04
C GLY A 342 10.87 17.41 -5.19
N LYS A 343 11.30 16.14 -5.20
CA LYS A 343 12.29 15.63 -6.17
C LYS A 343 11.68 15.21 -7.52
N SER A 344 10.50 14.59 -7.50
CA SER A 344 9.76 14.21 -8.69
C SER A 344 8.28 14.00 -8.38
N PRO A 345 7.36 14.17 -9.36
CA PRO A 345 5.93 13.96 -9.14
C PRO A 345 5.65 12.54 -8.63
N GLN A 346 6.35 11.57 -9.22
CA GLN A 346 6.27 10.15 -8.86
C GLN A 346 6.68 9.87 -7.42
N SER A 347 7.74 10.51 -6.92
CA SER A 347 8.17 10.37 -5.53
C SER A 347 7.09 10.86 -4.57
N THR A 348 6.47 12.00 -4.89
CA THR A 348 5.42 12.62 -4.07
C THR A 348 4.17 11.74 -4.04
N ALA A 349 3.70 11.31 -5.21
CA ALA A 349 2.57 10.39 -5.32
C ALA A 349 2.81 9.08 -4.54
N LEU A 350 3.99 8.46 -4.64
CA LEU A 350 4.27 7.21 -3.91
C LEU A 350 4.36 7.35 -2.39
N GLN A 351 4.74 8.53 -1.88
CA GLN A 351 4.68 8.80 -0.44
C GLN A 351 3.24 8.92 0.04
N ASP A 352 2.41 9.53 -0.80
CA ASP A 352 1.02 9.81 -0.51
C ASP A 352 0.11 8.59 -0.71
N VAL A 353 0.44 7.65 -1.60
CA VAL A 353 -0.26 6.37 -1.77
C VAL A 353 -0.53 5.67 -0.43
N MET A 354 0.48 5.59 0.45
CA MET A 354 0.39 4.84 1.70
C MET A 354 -0.58 5.45 2.71
N VAL A 355 -1.06 6.68 2.50
CA VAL A 355 -2.06 7.36 3.34
C VAL A 355 -3.45 7.37 2.71
N ARG A 356 -3.61 6.79 1.51
CA ARG A 356 -4.90 6.78 0.81
C ARG A 356 -5.82 5.67 1.33
N PRO A 357 -7.10 5.98 1.59
CA PRO A 357 -8.11 5.01 2.06
C PRO A 357 -8.15 3.74 1.22
N ALA A 358 -8.15 3.91 -0.10
CA ALA A 358 -8.26 2.83 -1.06
C ALA A 358 -7.17 1.76 -0.88
N VAL A 359 -5.98 2.12 -0.40
CA VAL A 359 -4.86 1.20 -0.15
C VAL A 359 -5.10 0.35 1.09
N TYR A 360 -5.77 0.86 2.10
CA TYR A 360 -6.06 0.12 3.33
C TYR A 360 -7.27 -0.82 3.19
N GLU A 361 -8.19 -0.46 2.30
CA GLU A 361 -9.42 -1.19 2.01
C GLU A 361 -9.20 -2.34 0.99
N ALA A 362 -7.97 -2.49 0.48
CA ALA A 362 -7.62 -3.45 -0.56
C ALA A 362 -7.20 -4.80 0.03
N ASP A 363 -7.60 -5.90 -0.62
CA ASP A 363 -7.11 -7.25 -0.36
C ASP A 363 -5.73 -7.49 -0.99
N TRP A 364 -5.60 -7.01 -2.24
CA TRP A 364 -4.38 -7.05 -3.03
C TRP A 364 -4.10 -5.69 -3.63
N ILE A 365 -2.83 -5.31 -3.63
CA ILE A 365 -2.34 -4.05 -4.17
C ILE A 365 -1.34 -4.35 -5.28
N VAL A 366 -1.54 -3.72 -6.43
CA VAL A 366 -0.61 -3.79 -7.55
C VAL A 366 -0.32 -2.38 -8.04
N HIS A 367 0.95 -2.02 -8.17
CA HIS A 367 1.34 -0.78 -8.85
C HIS A 367 1.92 -1.13 -10.21
N ILE A 368 1.27 -0.70 -11.29
CA ILE A 368 1.69 -0.90 -12.68
C ILE A 368 1.51 0.38 -13.48
N ASP A 369 2.21 0.48 -14.61
CA ASP A 369 2.15 1.62 -15.52
C ASP A 369 1.01 1.45 -16.55
N ALA A 370 0.56 2.55 -17.17
CA ALA A 370 -0.54 2.54 -18.16
C ALA A 370 -0.20 1.79 -19.46
N ASP A 371 1.07 1.43 -19.66
CA ASP A 371 1.56 0.60 -20.76
C ASP A 371 1.80 -0.87 -20.35
N GLU A 372 1.35 -1.28 -19.17
CA GLU A 372 1.50 -2.63 -18.63
C GLU A 372 0.14 -3.33 -18.44
N PHE A 373 0.06 -4.59 -18.88
CA PHE A 373 -1.14 -5.42 -18.82
C PHE A 373 -0.85 -6.74 -18.13
N ILE A 374 -1.60 -7.06 -17.08
CA ILE A 374 -1.44 -8.32 -16.33
C ILE A 374 -2.03 -9.47 -17.15
N ASN A 375 -1.17 -10.34 -17.68
CA ASN A 375 -1.57 -11.49 -18.48
C ASN A 375 -1.56 -12.75 -17.61
N ILE A 376 -2.75 -13.15 -17.15
CA ILE A 376 -2.94 -14.33 -16.30
C ILE A 376 -3.18 -15.54 -17.21
N ARG A 377 -2.32 -16.55 -17.05
CA ARG A 377 -2.21 -17.68 -17.99
C ARG A 377 -2.71 -19.00 -17.39
N THR A 378 -3.38 -18.92 -16.24
CA THR A 378 -3.96 -20.06 -15.52
C THR A 378 -5.47 -19.92 -15.32
N GLY A 379 -6.17 -21.05 -15.17
CA GLY A 379 -7.62 -21.10 -14.96
C GLY A 379 -8.40 -20.34 -16.04
N ASN A 380 -9.35 -19.50 -15.62
CA ASN A 380 -10.10 -18.61 -16.51
C ASN A 380 -9.42 -17.24 -16.72
N GLY A 381 -8.11 -17.15 -16.49
CA GLY A 381 -7.34 -15.92 -16.71
C GLY A 381 -7.72 -14.77 -15.79
N THR A 382 -8.36 -15.02 -14.64
CA THR A 382 -8.72 -13.98 -13.67
C THR A 382 -7.76 -13.94 -12.49
N PHE A 383 -7.68 -12.80 -11.81
CA PHE A 383 -6.82 -12.63 -10.64
C PHE A 383 -7.18 -13.62 -9.52
N ASP A 384 -8.47 -13.87 -9.31
CA ASP A 384 -8.94 -14.94 -8.40
C ASP A 384 -8.40 -16.33 -8.80
N CYS A 385 -8.35 -16.66 -10.10
CA CYS A 385 -7.78 -17.94 -10.56
C CYS A 385 -6.27 -18.00 -10.30
N LEU A 386 -5.55 -16.89 -10.49
CA LEU A 386 -4.12 -16.81 -10.17
C LEU A 386 -3.88 -17.07 -8.68
N VAL A 387 -4.59 -16.37 -7.80
CA VAL A 387 -4.45 -16.52 -6.34
C VAL A 387 -4.80 -17.95 -5.90
N LYS A 388 -5.85 -18.56 -6.46
CA LYS A 388 -6.25 -19.96 -6.17
C LYS A 388 -5.23 -20.99 -6.65
N ALA A 389 -4.46 -20.69 -7.70
CA ALA A 389 -3.43 -21.59 -8.22
C ALA A 389 -2.14 -21.58 -7.38
N LEU A 390 -2.02 -20.65 -6.43
CA LEU A 390 -0.85 -20.44 -5.59
C LEU A 390 -1.07 -20.98 -4.17
N PRO A 391 0.00 -21.29 -3.41
CA PRO A 391 -0.13 -21.62 -1.99
C PRO A 391 -0.83 -20.51 -1.19
N GLU A 392 -1.67 -20.88 -0.22
CA GLU A 392 -2.50 -19.93 0.55
C GLU A 392 -1.70 -18.86 1.31
N ASN A 393 -0.45 -19.17 1.65
CA ASN A 393 0.44 -18.27 2.39
C ASN A 393 1.21 -17.29 1.49
N VAL A 394 1.02 -17.33 0.16
CA VAL A 394 1.64 -16.35 -0.74
C VAL A 394 1.14 -14.95 -0.41
N THR A 395 2.07 -14.01 -0.25
CA THR A 395 1.77 -12.60 0.00
C THR A 395 2.31 -11.67 -1.07
N ASN A 396 3.20 -12.14 -1.95
CA ASN A 396 3.78 -11.34 -3.02
C ASN A 396 3.99 -12.19 -4.27
N ILE A 397 3.54 -11.67 -5.42
CA ILE A 397 3.71 -12.29 -6.73
C ILE A 397 4.56 -11.33 -7.58
N ALA A 398 5.82 -11.69 -7.82
CA ALA A 398 6.69 -10.95 -8.71
C ALA A 398 6.35 -11.27 -10.17
N MET A 399 5.51 -10.42 -10.77
CA MET A 399 5.05 -10.54 -12.15
C MET A 399 6.16 -10.02 -13.07
N THR A 400 7.01 -10.94 -13.54
CA THR A 400 8.12 -10.58 -14.44
C THR A 400 7.55 -10.07 -15.75
N GLN A 401 8.09 -8.94 -16.20
CA GLN A 401 7.64 -8.32 -17.44
C GLN A 401 8.17 -9.06 -18.65
N ARG A 402 7.39 -9.04 -19.72
CA ARG A 402 7.81 -9.40 -21.07
C ARG A 402 7.65 -8.14 -21.92
N ILE A 403 8.74 -7.69 -22.54
CA ILE A 403 8.70 -6.48 -23.37
C ILE A 403 8.10 -6.83 -24.73
N PHE A 404 7.05 -6.12 -25.11
CA PHE A 404 6.42 -6.15 -26.43
C PHE A 404 6.93 -4.97 -27.26
N GLY A 405 7.35 -5.27 -28.48
CA GLY A 405 7.79 -4.28 -29.44
C GLY A 405 6.63 -3.66 -30.20
N SER A 406 6.97 -2.90 -31.23
CA SER A 406 6.01 -2.18 -32.06
C SER A 406 5.25 -3.03 -33.06
N ALA A 407 5.57 -4.32 -33.17
CA ALA A 407 5.15 -5.19 -34.26
C ALA A 407 5.45 -4.61 -35.66
N GLY A 408 6.39 -3.66 -35.75
CA GLY A 408 6.70 -2.92 -36.97
C GLY A 408 5.66 -1.86 -37.35
N LEU A 409 4.68 -1.57 -36.49
CA LEU A 409 3.67 -0.55 -36.74
C LEU A 409 4.24 0.85 -36.52
N GLU A 410 4.18 1.66 -37.57
CA GLU A 410 4.57 3.07 -37.49
C GLU A 410 3.42 3.94 -36.97
N GLU A 411 2.23 3.75 -37.55
CA GLU A 411 1.08 4.62 -37.31
C GLU A 411 0.39 4.36 -35.97
N TYR A 412 -0.32 5.38 -35.48
CA TYR A 412 -1.19 5.27 -34.32
C TYR A 412 -2.61 4.93 -34.77
N TYR A 413 -3.13 3.81 -34.25
CA TYR A 413 -4.53 3.42 -34.41
C TYR A 413 -5.18 3.31 -33.03
N ASP A 414 -6.35 3.95 -32.89
CA ASP A 414 -7.21 3.83 -31.73
C ASP A 414 -7.91 2.47 -31.76
N GLN A 415 -7.17 1.43 -31.37
CA GLN A 415 -7.57 0.04 -31.32
C GLN A 415 -6.93 -0.61 -30.08
N PRO A 416 -7.48 -1.70 -29.55
CA PRO A 416 -6.95 -2.33 -28.35
C PRO A 416 -5.48 -2.74 -28.46
N THR A 417 -4.65 -2.33 -27.49
CA THR A 417 -3.20 -2.61 -27.44
C THR A 417 -2.94 -4.13 -27.57
N ILE A 418 -3.65 -4.96 -26.79
CA ILE A 418 -3.46 -6.41 -26.81
C ILE A 418 -3.88 -7.09 -28.12
N ALA A 419 -4.69 -6.42 -28.96
CA ALA A 419 -5.08 -6.92 -30.28
C ALA A 419 -4.03 -6.57 -31.35
N GLN A 420 -3.34 -5.43 -31.19
CA GLN A 420 -2.42 -4.89 -32.19
C GLN A 420 -0.99 -5.42 -32.03
N PHE A 421 -0.54 -5.61 -30.78
CA PHE A 421 0.87 -5.87 -30.48
C PHE A 421 1.05 -7.27 -29.88
N ASP A 422 1.41 -8.23 -30.73
CA ASP A 422 1.66 -9.63 -30.34
C ASP A 422 3.14 -10.05 -30.44
N ARG A 423 4.00 -9.13 -30.88
CA ARG A 423 5.44 -9.38 -31.04
C ARG A 423 6.21 -8.93 -29.80
N CYS A 424 7.06 -9.81 -29.29
CA CYS A 424 7.72 -9.62 -28.00
C CYS A 424 9.17 -10.12 -27.95
N ALA A 425 9.82 -9.80 -26.85
CA ALA A 425 11.14 -10.31 -26.47
C ALA A 425 11.12 -11.83 -26.27
N PRO A 426 12.27 -12.51 -26.44
CA PRO A 426 12.42 -13.89 -25.98
C PRO A 426 12.21 -14.01 -24.47
N SER A 427 11.65 -15.13 -24.00
CA SER A 427 11.40 -15.35 -22.56
C SER A 427 12.71 -15.38 -21.76
N TYR A 428 13.76 -15.99 -22.33
CA TYR A 428 15.12 -15.91 -21.80
C TYR A 428 15.85 -14.70 -22.36
N LEU A 429 15.84 -13.58 -21.63
CA LEU A 429 16.53 -12.34 -22.01
C LEU A 429 17.25 -11.68 -20.82
N PRO A 430 18.45 -12.17 -20.42
CA PRO A 430 19.16 -11.66 -19.24
C PRO A 430 19.70 -10.23 -19.39
N LYS A 431 19.75 -9.73 -20.63
CA LYS A 431 20.22 -8.40 -21.00
C LYS A 431 19.28 -7.82 -22.06
N PRO A 432 18.88 -6.54 -21.96
CA PRO A 432 19.21 -5.60 -20.89
C PRO A 432 18.62 -6.05 -19.55
N TYR A 433 19.22 -5.64 -18.42
CA TYR A 433 18.70 -6.02 -17.09
C TYR A 433 17.26 -5.57 -16.86
N THR A 434 16.81 -4.53 -17.57
CA THR A 434 15.44 -4.02 -17.55
C THR A 434 14.44 -4.98 -18.19
N ALA A 435 14.87 -5.90 -19.06
CA ALA A 435 13.99 -6.89 -19.69
C ALA A 435 13.32 -7.83 -18.69
N TRP A 436 13.94 -8.03 -17.52
CA TRP A 436 13.39 -8.84 -16.44
C TRP A 436 12.96 -7.99 -15.24
N GLY A 437 12.66 -6.71 -15.45
CA GLY A 437 11.92 -5.94 -14.44
C GLY A 437 10.65 -6.67 -14.02
N PHE A 438 10.20 -6.46 -12.79
CA PHE A 438 8.88 -6.94 -12.38
C PHE A 438 8.10 -5.81 -11.71
N LYS A 439 6.78 -5.97 -11.74
CA LYS A 439 5.86 -5.34 -10.79
C LYS A 439 5.37 -6.42 -9.83
N THR A 440 4.90 -6.02 -8.66
CA THR A 440 4.52 -6.97 -7.61
C THR A 440 3.03 -6.81 -7.29
N ALA A 441 2.28 -7.91 -7.38
CA ALA A 441 0.98 -8.00 -6.72
C ALA A 441 1.20 -8.42 -5.27
N THR A 442 0.73 -7.61 -4.32
CA THR A 442 1.01 -7.75 -2.89
C THR A 442 -0.28 -7.91 -2.10
N ARG A 443 -0.40 -8.99 -1.33
CA ARG A 443 -1.51 -9.16 -0.39
C ARG A 443 -1.37 -8.16 0.74
N ASN A 444 -2.44 -7.45 1.06
CA ASN A 444 -2.42 -6.39 2.05
C ASN A 444 -2.51 -6.93 3.49
N ILE A 445 -1.40 -7.49 3.95
CA ILE A 445 -1.26 -8.06 5.31
C ILE A 445 -0.54 -7.12 6.27
N ASP A 446 -0.54 -5.81 5.98
CA ASP A 446 0.09 -4.76 6.79
C ASP A 446 1.61 -4.93 6.99
N ALA A 447 2.26 -5.69 6.11
CA ALA A 447 3.68 -6.02 6.26
C ALA A 447 4.61 -4.88 5.82
N TYR A 448 4.17 -4.03 4.89
CA TYR A 448 5.01 -3.07 4.19
C TYR A 448 4.61 -1.63 4.53
N GLN A 449 5.59 -0.75 4.67
CA GLN A 449 5.39 0.64 5.10
C GLN A 449 5.60 1.66 3.97
N SER A 450 5.97 1.20 2.78
CA SER A 450 6.15 2.04 1.61
C SER A 450 5.83 1.25 0.34
N LEU A 451 5.59 1.98 -0.75
CA LEU A 451 5.46 1.43 -2.08
C LEU A 451 6.50 2.06 -3.01
N SER A 452 7.03 1.28 -3.94
CA SER A 452 7.88 1.75 -5.03
C SER A 452 7.26 1.41 -6.37
N THR A 453 7.88 1.82 -7.48
CA THR A 453 7.43 1.45 -8.82
C THR A 453 7.45 -0.04 -9.12
N HIS A 454 8.18 -0.85 -8.37
CA HIS A 454 8.34 -2.28 -8.69
C HIS A 454 7.76 -3.21 -7.63
N ARG A 455 7.65 -2.72 -6.39
CA ARG A 455 7.36 -3.57 -5.23
C ARG A 455 6.97 -2.78 -3.99
N PRO A 456 6.36 -3.45 -3.01
CA PRO A 456 6.28 -2.91 -1.67
C PRO A 456 7.66 -2.88 -0.99
N GLY A 457 7.83 -1.94 -0.07
CA GLY A 457 9.08 -1.57 0.56
C GLY A 457 8.97 -1.39 2.08
N SER A 458 10.10 -1.04 2.70
CA SER A 458 10.19 -0.77 4.14
C SER A 458 9.64 -1.91 5.02
N LEU A 459 9.94 -3.16 4.68
CA LEU A 459 9.54 -4.34 5.46
C LEU A 459 10.25 -4.37 6.83
N PRO A 460 9.51 -4.30 7.96
CA PRO A 460 10.11 -4.42 9.28
C PRO A 460 10.72 -5.81 9.50
N LYS A 461 11.91 -5.88 10.10
CA LYS A 461 12.62 -7.15 10.34
C LYS A 461 11.77 -8.22 11.05
N LYS A 462 10.86 -7.80 11.94
CA LYS A 462 9.96 -8.69 12.70
C LYS A 462 8.90 -9.38 11.83
N LEU A 463 8.59 -8.84 10.65
CA LEU A 463 7.58 -9.37 9.72
C LEU A 463 8.22 -10.13 8.55
N LEU A 464 9.55 -10.33 8.57
CA LEU A 464 10.24 -11.01 7.48
C LEU A 464 9.76 -12.45 7.27
N ASN A 465 9.35 -13.12 8.35
CA ASN A 465 8.85 -14.50 8.29
C ASN A 465 7.35 -14.57 7.96
N GLU A 466 6.67 -13.43 7.87
CA GLU A 466 5.23 -13.33 7.54
C GLU A 466 5.01 -13.10 6.04
N VAL A 467 6.08 -12.88 5.27
CA VAL A 467 6.00 -12.64 3.83
C VAL A 467 6.50 -13.85 3.06
N PHE A 468 5.81 -14.18 1.97
CA PHE A 468 6.14 -15.27 1.08
C PHE A 468 6.03 -14.77 -0.36
N TRP A 469 7.12 -14.89 -1.11
CA TRP A 469 7.24 -14.39 -2.47
C TRP A 469 7.30 -15.54 -3.45
N VAL A 470 6.54 -15.42 -4.54
CA VAL A 470 6.65 -16.29 -5.70
C VAL A 470 6.96 -15.49 -6.97
N ASN A 471 7.56 -16.13 -7.97
CA ASN A 471 7.68 -15.57 -9.31
C ASN A 471 6.42 -15.82 -10.16
N GLY A 472 6.43 -15.38 -11.42
CA GLY A 472 5.33 -15.57 -12.36
C GLY A 472 5.01 -17.03 -12.70
N SER A 473 5.88 -18.00 -12.38
CA SER A 473 5.61 -19.43 -12.49
C SER A 473 5.14 -20.06 -11.16
N GLY A 474 4.97 -19.28 -10.09
CA GLY A 474 4.58 -19.78 -8.77
C GLY A 474 5.71 -20.38 -7.94
N GLN A 475 6.97 -20.24 -8.37
CA GLN A 475 8.12 -20.76 -7.63
C GLN A 475 8.51 -19.84 -6.48
N ASP A 476 8.84 -20.41 -5.31
CA ASP A 476 9.29 -19.66 -4.13
C ASP A 476 10.62 -18.91 -4.42
N ILE A 477 10.58 -17.60 -4.23
CA ILE A 477 11.73 -16.68 -4.35
C ILE A 477 11.89 -15.80 -3.10
N THR A 478 11.30 -16.22 -1.97
CA THR A 478 11.25 -15.46 -0.71
C THR A 478 12.63 -15.08 -0.23
N LYS A 479 13.58 -16.02 -0.26
CA LYS A 479 14.96 -15.77 0.17
C LYS A 479 15.64 -14.69 -0.69
N GLU A 480 15.34 -14.67 -1.98
CA GLU A 480 15.92 -13.79 -2.99
C GLU A 480 15.25 -12.42 -3.04
N ARG A 481 13.96 -12.30 -2.66
CA ARG A 481 13.17 -11.08 -2.90
C ARG A 481 12.47 -10.48 -1.69
N ALA A 482 12.35 -11.17 -0.55
CA ALA A 482 11.65 -10.60 0.62
C ALA A 482 12.24 -9.26 1.09
N LYS A 483 13.56 -9.06 0.95
CA LYS A 483 14.26 -7.85 1.42
C LYS A 483 14.49 -6.77 0.36
N SER A 484 14.79 -7.15 -0.89
CA SER A 484 15.21 -6.21 -1.93
C SER A 484 15.14 -6.83 -3.34
N GLY A 485 15.40 -6.00 -4.35
CA GLY A 485 15.40 -6.37 -5.77
C GLY A 485 14.17 -5.83 -6.51
N TRP A 486 14.37 -5.37 -7.74
CA TRP A 486 13.35 -4.79 -8.63
C TRP A 486 13.15 -5.59 -9.93
N ARG A 487 13.96 -6.64 -10.10
CA ARG A 487 13.98 -7.47 -11.30
C ARG A 487 14.22 -8.93 -10.96
N SER A 488 13.80 -9.79 -11.85
CA SER A 488 14.17 -11.19 -11.88
C SER A 488 15.62 -11.37 -12.33
N ASP A 489 16.14 -12.55 -12.04
CA ASP A 489 17.41 -13.06 -12.50
C ASP A 489 17.22 -14.53 -12.92
N LYS A 490 18.30 -15.20 -13.32
CA LYS A 490 18.25 -16.57 -13.82
C LYS A 490 17.66 -17.59 -12.84
N LYS A 491 17.65 -17.29 -11.53
CA LYS A 491 17.09 -18.18 -10.51
C LYS A 491 15.64 -17.87 -10.19
N THR A 492 15.17 -16.69 -10.56
CA THR A 492 13.89 -16.13 -10.11
C THR A 492 12.94 -15.78 -11.25
N VAL A 493 13.41 -15.72 -12.50
CA VAL A 493 12.56 -15.52 -13.69
C VAL A 493 11.55 -16.66 -13.82
N GLY A 494 10.30 -16.33 -14.13
CA GLY A 494 9.20 -17.26 -14.29
C GLY A 494 7.96 -16.55 -14.83
N TYR A 495 7.14 -17.30 -15.55
CA TYR A 495 6.11 -16.81 -16.46
C TYR A 495 4.82 -17.66 -16.43
N ASP A 496 4.89 -18.96 -16.12
CA ASP A 496 3.83 -19.90 -16.50
C ASP A 496 2.41 -19.58 -15.98
N LEU A 497 2.27 -18.95 -14.81
CA LEU A 497 0.98 -18.57 -14.23
C LEU A 497 0.57 -17.13 -14.57
N VAL A 498 1.54 -16.21 -14.59
CA VAL A 498 1.31 -14.78 -14.88
C VAL A 498 2.52 -14.13 -15.54
N GLN A 499 2.25 -13.28 -16.53
CA GLN A 499 3.19 -12.33 -17.13
C GLN A 499 2.71 -10.91 -16.87
N LEU A 500 3.63 -9.96 -16.81
CA LEU A 500 3.29 -8.57 -17.07
C LEU A 500 3.67 -8.24 -18.53
N ASN A 501 2.68 -8.08 -19.40
CA ASN A 501 2.94 -7.65 -20.76
C ASN A 501 3.25 -6.14 -20.73
N HIS A 502 4.46 -5.74 -21.14
CA HIS A 502 4.88 -4.35 -21.15
C HIS A 502 4.97 -3.83 -22.58
N TYR A 503 4.21 -2.79 -22.92
CA TYR A 503 4.12 -2.18 -24.25
C TYR A 503 4.76 -0.78 -24.26
N PRO A 504 6.07 -0.65 -23.96
CA PRO A 504 6.70 0.65 -23.71
C PRO A 504 6.71 1.59 -24.92
N LEU A 505 6.54 1.05 -26.14
CA LEU A 505 6.56 1.81 -27.39
C LEU A 505 5.17 1.90 -28.02
N ARG A 506 4.39 0.81 -28.00
CA ARG A 506 3.25 0.63 -28.92
C ARG A 506 3.75 0.88 -30.35
N SER A 507 3.26 1.89 -31.07
CA SER A 507 3.78 2.24 -32.41
C SER A 507 4.87 3.32 -32.40
N LEU A 508 5.51 3.56 -33.56
CA LEU A 508 6.45 4.68 -33.71
C LEU A 508 5.80 6.03 -33.36
N HIS A 509 4.57 6.28 -33.82
CA HIS A 509 3.85 7.52 -33.51
C HIS A 509 3.58 7.68 -32.01
N ALA A 510 3.16 6.60 -31.33
CA ALA A 510 2.94 6.65 -29.88
C ALA A 510 4.25 6.89 -29.11
N PHE A 511 5.35 6.26 -29.55
CA PHE A 511 6.67 6.51 -28.98
C PHE A 511 7.12 7.98 -29.13
N LEU A 512 6.87 8.62 -30.27
CA LEU A 512 7.24 10.03 -30.48
C LEU A 512 6.54 10.96 -29.47
N VAL A 513 5.25 10.75 -29.20
CA VAL A 513 4.52 11.51 -28.17
C VAL A 513 5.11 11.23 -26.78
N LYS A 514 5.38 9.95 -26.47
CA LYS A 514 6.00 9.56 -25.18
C LYS A 514 7.40 10.18 -25.02
N HIS A 515 8.19 10.23 -26.08
CA HIS A 515 9.54 10.82 -26.09
C HIS A 515 9.50 12.33 -25.85
N GLU A 516 8.54 13.02 -26.47
CA GLU A 516 8.39 14.47 -26.35
C GLU A 516 8.07 14.95 -24.92
N ARG A 517 7.43 14.12 -24.08
CA ARG A 517 7.19 14.44 -22.65
C ARG A 517 8.31 13.97 -21.72
N MET A 518 9.35 13.28 -22.21
CA MET A 518 10.48 12.86 -21.37
C MET A 518 11.31 14.06 -20.90
N ALA A 519 11.97 13.91 -19.76
CA ALA A 519 12.95 14.89 -19.29
C ALA A 519 14.11 15.07 -20.30
N PRO A 520 14.69 16.27 -20.44
CA PRO A 520 15.68 16.58 -21.50
C PRO A 520 16.83 15.57 -21.59
N GLU A 521 17.39 15.14 -20.46
CA GLU A 521 18.49 14.18 -20.40
C GLU A 521 18.13 12.79 -20.93
N LYS A 522 16.84 12.43 -20.89
CA LYS A 522 16.33 11.17 -21.45
C LYS A 522 16.02 11.28 -22.94
N LYS A 523 15.64 12.47 -23.41
CA LYS A 523 15.33 12.72 -24.83
C LYS A 523 16.54 12.51 -25.74
N GLU A 524 17.72 12.92 -25.30
CA GLU A 524 18.98 12.74 -26.05
C GLU A 524 19.29 11.27 -26.40
N LYS A 525 18.67 10.31 -25.69
CA LYS A 525 18.86 8.87 -25.87
C LYS A 525 17.68 8.18 -26.54
N GLY A 526 16.86 8.90 -27.32
CA GLY A 526 15.65 8.37 -27.95
C GLY A 526 15.88 7.10 -28.78
N ALA A 527 16.83 7.12 -29.71
CA ALA A 527 17.13 5.95 -30.55
C ALA A 527 17.67 4.75 -29.73
N GLU A 528 18.45 5.02 -28.69
CA GLU A 528 18.95 3.98 -27.78
C GLU A 528 17.82 3.37 -26.94
N TYR A 529 16.86 4.19 -26.52
CA TYR A 529 15.67 3.74 -25.84
C TYR A 529 14.84 2.82 -26.75
N TRP A 530 14.63 3.22 -28.02
CA TRP A 530 13.94 2.40 -29.01
C TRP A 530 14.60 1.02 -29.14
N VAL A 531 15.90 0.98 -29.43
CA VAL A 531 16.65 -0.29 -29.57
C VAL A 531 16.51 -1.18 -28.34
N ARG A 532 16.49 -0.59 -27.14
CA ARG A 532 16.35 -1.34 -25.89
C ARG A 532 14.94 -1.93 -25.68
N MET A 533 13.91 -1.33 -26.28
CA MET A 533 12.50 -1.64 -25.99
C MET A 533 11.74 -2.28 -27.16
N ASP A 534 12.20 -2.15 -28.41
CA ASP A 534 11.49 -2.66 -29.59
C ASP A 534 11.81 -4.13 -29.90
N TRP A 535 11.28 -5.03 -29.07
CA TRP A 535 11.49 -6.47 -29.22
C TRP A 535 10.36 -7.16 -29.99
N ASN A 536 10.67 -7.74 -31.15
CA ASN A 536 9.66 -8.28 -32.06
C ASN A 536 9.92 -9.72 -32.53
N SER A 537 10.91 -10.41 -31.98
CA SER A 537 11.40 -11.70 -32.50
C SER A 537 10.53 -12.89 -32.16
N CYS A 538 9.81 -12.83 -31.03
CA CYS A 538 8.89 -13.86 -30.58
C CYS A 538 7.44 -13.39 -30.74
N GLN A 539 6.49 -14.32 -30.67
CA GLN A 539 5.07 -14.03 -30.68
C GLN A 539 4.42 -14.56 -29.40
N ASP A 540 3.57 -13.75 -28.78
CA ASP A 540 2.75 -14.14 -27.64
C ASP A 540 1.33 -13.57 -27.83
N ILE A 541 0.38 -14.45 -28.14
CA ILE A 541 -1.03 -14.11 -28.31
C ILE A 541 -1.88 -14.50 -27.08
N THR A 542 -1.27 -14.92 -25.98
CA THR A 542 -2.00 -15.52 -24.86
C THR A 542 -2.95 -14.53 -24.16
N ALA A 543 -2.60 -13.24 -24.13
CA ALA A 543 -3.47 -12.18 -23.63
C ALA A 543 -4.73 -11.99 -24.50
N GLN A 544 -4.71 -12.36 -25.79
CA GLN A 544 -5.83 -12.17 -26.71
C GLN A 544 -7.04 -13.05 -26.37
N ARG A 545 -6.87 -14.09 -25.54
CA ARG A 545 -7.99 -14.84 -24.97
C ARG A 545 -8.94 -13.96 -24.16
N ASN A 546 -8.48 -12.80 -23.69
CA ASN A 546 -9.30 -11.81 -23.01
C ASN A 546 -10.16 -10.95 -23.94
N LEU A 547 -9.85 -10.87 -25.25
CA LEU A 547 -10.47 -9.92 -26.16
C LEU A 547 -12.00 -9.88 -26.03
N PRO A 548 -12.75 -11.01 -26.04
CA PRO A 548 -14.20 -10.94 -25.97
C PRO A 548 -14.78 -10.39 -24.66
N ARG A 549 -14.12 -10.61 -23.51
CA ARG A 549 -14.59 -10.07 -22.22
C ARG A 549 -14.11 -8.64 -22.00
N PHE A 550 -12.90 -8.33 -22.44
CA PHE A 550 -12.37 -6.97 -22.47
C PHE A 550 -13.22 -6.05 -23.36
N THR A 551 -13.56 -6.48 -24.58
CA THR A 551 -14.37 -5.70 -25.52
C THR A 551 -15.72 -5.37 -24.91
N ARG A 552 -16.36 -6.32 -24.20
CA ARG A 552 -17.62 -6.06 -23.50
C ARG A 552 -17.48 -4.98 -22.42
N GLU A 553 -16.42 -5.01 -21.61
CA GLU A 553 -16.18 -3.97 -20.60
C GLU A 553 -15.88 -2.62 -21.25
N LEU A 554 -15.08 -2.59 -22.32
CA LEU A 554 -14.77 -1.37 -23.06
C LEU A 554 -16.02 -0.77 -23.71
N GLU A 555 -16.86 -1.59 -24.35
CA GLU A 555 -18.13 -1.17 -24.92
C GLU A 555 -19.07 -0.58 -23.84
N GLN A 556 -19.08 -1.10 -22.62
CA GLN A 556 -19.85 -0.50 -21.53
C GLN A 556 -19.37 0.91 -21.20
N LEU A 557 -18.05 1.13 -21.10
CA LEU A 557 -17.48 2.46 -20.86
C LEU A 557 -17.72 3.40 -22.04
N MET A 558 -17.62 2.90 -23.27
CA MET A 558 -17.83 3.67 -24.51
C MET A 558 -19.31 3.92 -24.84
N ASN A 559 -20.24 3.25 -24.17
CA ASN A 559 -21.68 3.57 -24.26
C ASN A 559 -22.11 4.66 -23.28
N ASP A 560 -21.22 5.06 -22.36
CA ASP A 560 -21.49 6.16 -21.45
C ASP A 560 -21.41 7.51 -22.20
N PRO A 561 -22.49 8.33 -22.17
CA PRO A 561 -22.57 9.57 -22.93
C PRO A 561 -21.60 10.65 -22.44
N ASP A 562 -21.06 10.54 -21.24
CA ASP A 562 -20.11 11.48 -20.65
C ASP A 562 -18.65 11.01 -20.84
N LEU A 563 -18.39 9.70 -20.99
CA LEU A 563 -17.04 9.17 -21.22
C LEU A 563 -16.64 9.11 -22.70
N ALA A 564 -17.52 8.63 -23.57
CA ALA A 564 -17.16 8.41 -24.98
C ALA A 564 -16.69 9.69 -25.70
N PRO A 565 -17.36 10.85 -25.54
CA PRO A 565 -16.87 12.09 -26.14
C PRO A 565 -15.49 12.52 -25.61
N LEU A 566 -15.18 12.25 -24.34
CA LEU A 566 -13.88 12.57 -23.76
C LEU A 566 -12.78 11.71 -24.37
N HIS A 567 -13.01 10.40 -24.54
CA HIS A 567 -12.08 9.51 -25.25
C HIS A 567 -11.84 9.97 -26.68
N GLU A 568 -12.89 10.29 -27.43
CA GLU A 568 -12.78 10.82 -28.79
C GLU A 568 -11.94 12.10 -28.84
N ILE A 569 -12.15 13.03 -27.91
CA ILE A 569 -11.36 14.25 -27.79
C ILE A 569 -9.89 13.92 -27.54
N SER A 570 -9.58 13.00 -26.61
CA SER A 570 -8.20 12.56 -26.33
C SER A 570 -7.54 11.95 -27.56
N VAL A 571 -8.26 11.10 -28.31
CA VAL A 571 -7.76 10.51 -29.56
C VAL A 571 -7.49 11.57 -30.63
N GLN A 572 -8.34 12.58 -30.76
CA GLN A 572 -8.10 13.69 -31.71
C GLN A 572 -6.90 14.53 -31.29
N ARG A 573 -6.74 14.85 -30.01
CA ARG A 573 -5.57 15.57 -29.47
C ARG A 573 -4.29 14.78 -29.73
N GLN A 574 -4.30 13.47 -29.51
CA GLN A 574 -3.18 12.58 -29.81
C GLN A 574 -2.79 12.64 -31.29
N LYS A 575 -3.76 12.52 -32.21
CA LYS A 575 -3.50 12.61 -33.66
C LYS A 575 -2.93 13.96 -34.07
N GLN A 576 -3.47 15.06 -33.52
CA GLN A 576 -2.95 16.40 -33.76
C GLN A 576 -1.52 16.58 -33.23
N ARG A 577 -1.25 16.04 -32.03
CA ARG A 577 0.08 16.08 -31.41
C ARG A 577 1.11 15.29 -32.22
N ILE A 578 0.75 14.09 -32.67
CA ILE A 578 1.57 13.29 -33.58
C ILE A 578 1.90 14.08 -34.85
N ALA A 579 0.89 14.67 -35.51
CA ALA A 579 1.10 15.46 -36.72
C ALA A 579 2.03 16.66 -36.49
N ALA A 580 1.90 17.34 -35.34
CA ALA A 580 2.77 18.44 -34.97
C ALA A 580 4.22 17.98 -34.69
N ILE A 581 4.41 16.86 -33.99
CA ILE A 581 5.74 16.33 -33.66
C ILE A 581 6.46 15.85 -34.92
N ILE A 582 5.80 15.08 -35.79
CA ILE A 582 6.43 14.51 -37.00
C ILE A 582 6.95 15.61 -37.94
N ALA A 583 6.34 16.81 -37.90
CA ALA A 583 6.78 17.95 -38.70
C ALA A 583 8.07 18.60 -38.20
N THR A 584 8.60 18.24 -37.02
CA THR A 584 9.81 18.86 -36.48
C THR A 584 11.10 18.21 -37.01
N PRO A 585 12.18 18.97 -37.24
CA PRO A 585 13.47 18.41 -37.64
C PRO A 585 14.01 17.37 -36.67
N GLU A 586 13.81 17.57 -35.37
CA GLU A 586 14.26 16.65 -34.31
C GLU A 586 13.56 15.30 -34.40
N ALA A 587 12.25 15.28 -34.67
CA ALA A 587 11.51 14.04 -34.86
C ALA A 587 11.93 13.33 -36.15
N MET A 588 12.13 14.06 -37.26
CA MET A 588 12.60 13.48 -38.52
C MET A 588 13.97 12.80 -38.37
N ASP A 589 14.89 13.42 -37.64
CA ASP A 589 16.19 12.84 -37.33
C ASP A 589 16.06 11.58 -36.46
N LEU A 590 15.26 11.64 -35.39
CA LEU A 590 15.00 10.48 -34.54
C LEU A 590 14.36 9.31 -35.31
N ILE A 591 13.37 9.59 -36.16
CA ILE A 591 12.73 8.59 -37.03
C ILE A 591 13.78 7.94 -37.95
N SER A 592 14.65 8.74 -38.56
CA SER A 592 15.74 8.25 -39.41
C SER A 592 16.70 7.33 -38.63
N GLN A 593 17.12 7.74 -37.43
CA GLN A 593 17.97 6.93 -36.56
C GLN A 593 17.32 5.60 -36.14
N VAL A 594 16.03 5.62 -35.81
CA VAL A 594 15.28 4.43 -35.40
C VAL A 594 15.12 3.45 -36.58
N LYS A 595 14.74 3.95 -37.76
CA LYS A 595 14.52 3.11 -38.95
C LYS A 595 15.81 2.48 -39.49
N THR A 596 16.97 3.12 -39.29
CA THR A 596 18.26 2.61 -39.76
C THR A 596 18.91 1.63 -38.78
N LYS A 597 18.50 1.61 -37.51
CA LYS A 597 19.03 0.71 -36.47
C LYS A 597 18.18 -0.55 -36.31
N THR A 598 18.15 -1.40 -37.34
CA THR A 598 17.55 -2.75 -37.25
C THR A 598 18.60 -3.75 -36.75
N LEU A 599 18.40 -4.29 -35.56
CA LEU A 599 19.28 -5.30 -34.96
C LEU A 599 18.48 -6.58 -34.69
N ASP A 600 19.08 -7.73 -35.00
CA ASP A 600 18.60 -9.00 -34.45
C ASP A 600 18.86 -9.06 -32.94
N ASP A 601 18.24 -10.02 -32.25
CA ASP A 601 18.31 -10.12 -30.79
C ASP A 601 19.74 -10.31 -30.24
N VAL A 602 20.58 -11.07 -30.95
CA VAL A 602 21.98 -11.33 -30.53
C VAL A 602 22.80 -10.05 -30.68
N SER A 603 22.69 -9.39 -31.83
CA SER A 603 23.34 -8.12 -32.14
C SER A 603 22.90 -7.03 -31.15
N ARG A 604 21.61 -6.97 -30.81
CA ARG A 604 21.06 -6.04 -29.81
C ARG A 604 21.66 -6.27 -28.43
N VAL A 605 21.76 -7.53 -27.97
CA VAL A 605 22.37 -7.84 -26.67
C VAL A 605 23.87 -7.53 -26.66
N ALA A 606 24.58 -7.80 -27.76
CA ALA A 606 26.00 -7.47 -27.88
C ALA A 606 26.24 -5.97 -27.74
N GLU A 607 25.46 -5.15 -28.44
CA GLU A 607 25.54 -3.69 -28.34
C GLU A 607 25.27 -3.18 -26.91
N ILE A 608 24.26 -3.74 -26.23
CA ILE A 608 23.95 -3.40 -24.84
C ILE A 608 25.11 -3.74 -23.90
N LEU A 609 25.73 -4.92 -24.08
CA LEU A 609 26.87 -5.33 -23.26
C LEU A 609 28.11 -4.45 -23.48
N GLU A 610 28.39 -4.09 -24.73
CA GLU A 610 29.51 -3.19 -25.03
C GLU A 610 29.31 -1.83 -24.37
N ARG A 611 28.09 -1.27 -24.41
CA ARG A 611 27.78 -0.01 -23.72
C ARG A 611 27.93 -0.11 -22.20
N ASP A 612 27.38 -1.15 -21.59
CA ASP A 612 27.49 -1.39 -20.15
C ASP A 612 28.98 -1.47 -19.71
N SER A 613 29.86 -2.02 -20.55
CA SER A 613 31.30 -2.12 -20.25
C SER A 613 32.07 -0.79 -20.35
N THR A 614 31.50 0.21 -21.03
CA THR A 614 32.11 1.55 -21.20
C THR A 614 31.63 2.57 -20.17
N THR A 615 30.68 2.19 -19.30
CA THR A 615 30.10 3.06 -18.25
C THR A 615 30.51 2.68 -16.83
N GLU A 616 31.30 1.62 -16.65
CA GLU A 616 32.04 1.29 -15.41
C GLU A 616 33.43 1.94 -15.42
#